data_AF-A0A1R1EJA4-F1
#
_entry.id   AF-A0A1R1EJA4-F1
#
_cell.length_a   1.000
_cell.length_b   1.000
_cell.length_c   1.000
_cell.angle_alpha   90.00
_cell.angle_beta   90.00
_cell.angle_gamma   90.00
#
_symmetry.space_group_name_H-M   'P 1'
#
loop_
_entity.id
_entity.type
_entity.pdbx_description
1 polymer ?
#
loop_
_entity_poly.entity_id
_entity_poly.type
_entity_poly.pdbx_seq_one_letter_code
_entity_poly.pdbx_strand_id
1 'polypeptide(L)'
;MKLMPEYAHNIIVGVVFRNQWSWYITEREYWFLNVEMEDRFGIEVLDETTAAEFFRLIEDFRVPSTELSQMLVDLRDSFQHQDEVLEFVPALYVHFDDRVLYSLFPEPMSFEHYVPEGWTGEYRDFLELVPEAERYWMIQGKNFFNTMPQR
;
A
#
# COMPACT_ATOMS: atom_id res chain seq x y z
N MET A 1 -7.93 -17.59 0.03
CA MET A 1 -8.70 -16.78 -0.92
C MET A 1 -7.84 -15.57 -1.26
N LYS A 2 -7.68 -15.19 -2.52
CA LYS A 2 -6.93 -13.97 -2.87
C LYS A 2 -7.82 -12.76 -2.58
N LEU A 3 -7.32 -11.78 -1.83
CA LEU A 3 -8.03 -10.52 -1.60
C LEU A 3 -7.91 -9.64 -2.85
N MET A 4 -9.02 -9.05 -3.28
CA MET A 4 -9.01 -7.95 -4.26
C MET A 4 -9.08 -6.63 -3.49
N PRO A 5 -8.44 -5.55 -3.99
CA PRO A 5 -8.67 -4.23 -3.42
C PRO A 5 -10.17 -3.90 -3.51
N GLU A 6 -10.74 -3.49 -2.38
CA GLU A 6 -12.11 -3.01 -2.27
C GLU A 6 -12.00 -1.64 -1.62
N TYR A 7 -12.54 -0.62 -2.30
CA TYR A 7 -12.39 0.78 -1.89
C TYR A 7 -12.68 0.96 -0.40
N ALA A 8 -11.69 1.53 0.31
CA ALA A 8 -11.71 1.81 1.75
C ALA A 8 -11.80 0.59 2.69
N HIS A 9 -11.65 -0.64 2.19
CA HIS A 9 -11.48 -1.84 3.01
C HIS A 9 -10.09 -2.46 2.80
N ASN A 10 -9.76 -2.86 1.57
CA ASN A 10 -8.44 -3.38 1.20
C ASN A 10 -7.63 -2.33 0.44
N ILE A 11 -6.39 -2.10 0.85
CA ILE A 11 -5.49 -1.11 0.27
C ILE A 11 -4.18 -1.73 -0.18
N ILE A 12 -3.55 -1.12 -1.19
CA ILE A 12 -2.22 -1.50 -1.66
C ILE A 12 -1.17 -0.74 -0.86
N VAL A 13 -0.25 -1.48 -0.22
CA VAL A 13 0.82 -0.91 0.61
C VAL A 13 2.19 -1.35 0.10
N GLY A 14 3.04 -0.35 -0.14
CA GLY A 14 4.45 -0.56 -0.49
C GLY A 14 5.30 -0.57 0.77
N VAL A 15 6.07 -1.63 0.96
CA VAL A 15 6.87 -1.85 2.17
C VAL A 15 8.34 -1.95 1.81
N VAL A 16 9.19 -1.29 2.59
CA VAL A 16 10.62 -1.56 2.63
C VAL A 16 10.99 -2.09 4.01
N PHE A 17 11.49 -3.33 4.05
CA PHE A 17 11.97 -3.96 5.27
C PHE A 17 13.21 -4.80 4.97
N ARG A 18 14.27 -4.62 5.77
CA ARG A 18 15.58 -5.25 5.56
C ARG A 18 16.08 -5.03 4.13
N ASN A 19 15.96 -3.79 3.66
CA ASN A 19 16.42 -3.33 2.36
C ASN A 19 15.77 -4.04 1.16
N GLN A 20 14.59 -4.64 1.36
CA GLN A 20 13.80 -5.34 0.35
C GLN A 20 12.44 -4.69 0.18
N TRP A 21 12.04 -4.53 -1.08
CA TRP A 21 10.71 -4.04 -1.45
C TRP A 21 9.69 -5.18 -1.50
N SER A 22 8.47 -4.91 -1.02
CA SER A 22 7.31 -5.79 -1.18
C SER A 22 6.02 -4.99 -1.32
N TRP A 23 5.09 -5.51 -2.10
CA TRP A 23 3.70 -5.04 -2.11
C TRP A 23 2.80 -6.00 -1.34
N TYR A 24 1.82 -5.42 -0.64
CA TYR A 24 0.76 -6.15 0.04
C TYR A 24 -0.61 -5.55 -0.31
N ILE A 25 -1.62 -6.41 -0.43
CA ILE A 25 -3.04 -6.01 -0.48
C ILE A 25 -3.69 -6.52 0.80
N THR A 26 -3.97 -5.63 1.74
CA THR A 26 -4.52 -5.99 3.05
C THR A 26 -5.62 -5.04 3.46
N GLU A 27 -6.33 -5.43 4.52
CA GLU A 27 -7.18 -4.51 5.27
C GLU A 27 -6.36 -3.31 5.75
N ARG A 28 -6.97 -2.13 5.70
CA ARG A 28 -6.35 -0.86 6.11
C ARG A 28 -6.04 -0.82 7.61
N GLU A 29 -6.82 -1.52 8.44
CA GLU A 29 -6.65 -1.57 9.89
C GLU A 29 -5.25 -2.08 10.30
N TYR A 30 -4.61 -2.89 9.45
CA TYR A 30 -3.28 -3.43 9.75
C TYR A 30 -2.21 -2.34 9.85
N TRP A 31 -2.42 -1.17 9.24
CA TRP A 31 -1.40 -0.14 9.07
C TRP A 31 -1.51 1.05 10.04
N PHE A 32 -2.38 0.97 11.05
CA PHE A 32 -2.36 1.88 12.20
C PHE A 32 -1.26 1.48 13.19
N LEU A 33 -0.01 1.75 12.83
CA LEU A 33 1.18 1.13 13.40
C LEU A 33 1.33 1.21 14.93
N ASN A 34 0.76 2.23 15.59
CA ASN A 34 0.89 2.43 17.03
C ASN A 34 -0.40 2.20 17.84
N VAL A 35 -1.43 1.65 17.21
CA VAL A 35 -2.71 1.33 17.89
C VAL A 35 -2.88 -0.17 17.91
N GLU A 36 -3.25 -0.69 19.08
CA GLU A 36 -3.67 -2.09 19.22
C GLU A 36 -4.91 -2.32 18.36
N MET A 37 -4.79 -3.28 17.46
CA MET A 37 -5.88 -3.71 16.58
C MET A 37 -6.11 -5.19 16.84
N GLU A 38 -7.37 -5.58 17.07
CA GLU A 38 -7.75 -6.98 17.27
C GLU A 38 -7.24 -7.87 16.11
N ASP A 39 -7.24 -7.31 14.90
CA ASP A 39 -6.87 -8.02 13.67
C ASP A 39 -5.37 -7.99 13.34
N ARG A 40 -4.51 -7.36 14.16
CA ARG A 40 -3.04 -7.40 13.98
C ARG A 40 -2.39 -8.56 14.74
N PHE A 41 -3.10 -9.68 14.89
CA PHE A 41 -2.55 -10.94 15.43
C PHE A 41 -1.90 -10.81 16.83
N GLY A 42 -2.40 -9.88 17.65
CA GLY A 42 -1.83 -9.57 18.97
C GLY A 42 -0.55 -8.72 18.95
N ILE A 43 -0.19 -8.12 17.81
CA ILE A 43 0.90 -7.15 17.69
C ILE A 43 0.34 -5.76 18.01
N GLU A 44 0.59 -5.28 19.23
CA GLU A 44 0.12 -3.97 19.70
C GLU A 44 0.75 -2.82 18.90
N VAL A 45 2.08 -2.87 18.69
CA VAL A 45 2.83 -1.87 17.94
C VAL A 45 3.57 -2.55 16.78
N LEU A 46 3.32 -2.07 15.56
CA LEU A 46 4.00 -2.49 14.35
C LEU A 46 5.17 -1.54 14.05
N ASP A 47 6.38 -1.97 14.42
CA ASP A 47 7.63 -1.23 14.22
C ASP A 47 8.70 -2.14 13.62
N GLU A 48 9.95 -1.66 13.52
CA GLU A 48 11.05 -2.43 12.94
C GLU A 48 11.40 -3.72 13.71
N THR A 49 10.98 -3.81 14.98
CA THR A 49 11.25 -4.96 15.86
C THR A 49 10.17 -6.04 15.75
N THR A 50 8.93 -5.65 15.49
CA THR A 50 7.78 -6.57 15.33
C THR A 50 7.46 -6.91 13.87
N ALA A 51 7.95 -6.11 12.92
CA ALA A 51 7.73 -6.26 11.48
C ALA A 51 8.01 -7.68 10.94
N ALA A 52 9.09 -8.32 11.40
CA ALA A 52 9.44 -9.66 10.92
C ALA A 52 8.35 -10.70 11.19
N GLU A 53 7.74 -10.64 12.38
CA GLU A 53 6.65 -11.55 12.74
C GLU A 53 5.36 -11.16 12.02
N PHE A 54 5.06 -9.87 11.93
CA PHE A 54 3.92 -9.37 11.16
C PHE A 54 3.93 -9.85 9.71
N PHE A 55 5.05 -9.69 8.99
CA PHE A 55 5.16 -10.14 7.59
C PHE A 55 5.05 -11.64 7.42
N ARG A 56 5.50 -12.43 8.40
CA ARG A 56 5.30 -13.88 8.40
C ARG A 56 3.81 -14.25 8.46
N LEU A 57 3.00 -13.44 9.15
CA LEU A 57 1.56 -13.66 9.34
C LEU A 57 0.73 -13.18 8.13
N ILE A 58 1.23 -12.18 7.40
CA ILE A 58 0.56 -11.61 6.23
C ILE A 58 1.17 -12.03 4.88
N GLU A 59 2.01 -13.08 4.85
CA GLU A 59 2.71 -13.50 3.62
C GLU A 59 1.74 -13.86 2.49
N ASP A 60 0.57 -14.44 2.80
CA ASP A 60 -0.47 -14.78 1.81
C ASP A 60 -1.08 -13.55 1.12
N PHE A 61 -0.91 -12.36 1.69
CA PHE A 61 -1.38 -11.08 1.13
C PHE A 61 -0.31 -10.36 0.30
N ARG A 62 0.89 -10.91 0.24
CA ARG A 62 1.97 -10.37 -0.60
C ARG A 62 1.64 -10.58 -2.07
N VAL A 63 1.80 -9.53 -2.86
CA VAL A 63 1.51 -9.56 -4.30
C VAL A 63 2.74 -9.10 -5.09
N PRO A 64 3.14 -9.79 -6.17
CA PRO A 64 4.20 -9.29 -7.04
C PRO A 64 3.67 -8.13 -7.90
N SER A 65 4.55 -7.18 -8.23
CA SER A 65 4.22 -6.04 -9.12
C SER A 65 3.60 -6.48 -10.44
N THR A 66 4.03 -7.62 -11.00
CA THR A 66 3.47 -8.18 -12.23
C THR A 66 2.01 -8.60 -12.11
N GLU A 67 1.59 -9.08 -10.94
CA GLU A 67 0.19 -9.46 -10.70
C GLU A 67 -0.68 -8.21 -10.57
N LEU A 68 -0.22 -7.17 -9.88
CA LEU A 68 -0.90 -5.87 -9.83
C LEU A 68 -1.04 -5.24 -11.24
N SER A 69 0.03 -5.27 -12.04
CA SER A 69 -0.03 -4.82 -13.43
C SER A 69 -1.06 -5.62 -14.25
N GLN A 70 -1.13 -6.93 -14.05
CA GLN A 70 -2.09 -7.78 -14.76
C GLN A 70 -3.53 -7.45 -14.37
N MET A 71 -3.81 -7.21 -13.08
CA MET A 71 -5.15 -6.78 -12.62
C MET A 71 -5.59 -5.49 -13.32
N LEU A 72 -4.70 -4.49 -13.40
CA LEU A 72 -4.99 -3.24 -14.12
C LEU A 72 -5.28 -3.47 -15.61
N VAL A 73 -4.54 -4.36 -16.26
CA VAL A 73 -4.74 -4.68 -17.68
C VAL A 73 -6.05 -5.42 -17.91
N ASP A 74 -6.39 -6.38 -17.05
CA ASP A 74 -7.58 -7.21 -17.16
C ASP A 74 -8.86 -6.38 -16.93
N LEU A 75 -8.80 -5.43 -16.00
CA LEU A 75 -9.92 -4.55 -15.65
C LEU A 75 -9.97 -3.27 -16.49
N ARG A 76 -8.97 -3.01 -17.34
CA ARG A 76 -8.84 -1.75 -18.11
C ARG A 76 -10.13 -1.35 -18.81
N ASP A 77 -10.76 -2.31 -19.49
CA ASP A 77 -11.93 -2.04 -20.33
C ASP A 77 -13.22 -1.87 -19.49
N SER A 78 -13.15 -2.14 -18.18
CA SER A 78 -14.22 -1.87 -17.21
C SER A 78 -14.17 -0.44 -16.67
N PHE A 79 -13.00 0.18 -16.59
CA PHE A 79 -12.85 1.55 -16.08
C PHE A 79 -13.33 2.59 -17.10
N GLN A 80 -14.22 3.50 -16.69
CA GLN A 80 -14.65 4.62 -17.54
C GLN A 80 -14.00 5.95 -17.14
N HIS A 81 -13.69 6.14 -15.86
CA HIS A 81 -13.18 7.39 -15.31
C HIS A 81 -12.04 7.19 -14.31
N GLN A 82 -11.27 8.25 -14.02
CA GLN A 82 -10.14 8.21 -13.08
C GLN A 82 -10.53 7.81 -11.65
N ASP A 83 -11.73 8.15 -11.20
CA ASP A 83 -12.22 7.79 -9.86
C ASP A 83 -12.32 6.27 -9.66
N GLU A 84 -12.54 5.51 -10.73
CA GLU A 84 -12.66 4.05 -10.70
C GLU A 84 -11.30 3.33 -10.57
N VAL A 85 -10.17 4.00 -10.83
CA VAL A 85 -8.83 3.42 -10.68
C VAL A 85 -8.15 3.81 -9.37
N LEU A 86 -8.79 4.66 -8.54
CA LEU A 86 -8.22 5.14 -7.29
C LEU A 86 -7.95 4.01 -6.28
N GLU A 87 -8.76 2.95 -6.31
CA GLU A 87 -8.55 1.75 -5.46
C GLU A 87 -7.25 0.99 -5.79
N PHE A 88 -6.71 1.19 -6.99
CA PHE A 88 -5.44 0.65 -7.42
C PHE A 88 -4.27 1.61 -7.25
N VAL A 89 -4.47 2.82 -6.71
CA VAL A 89 -3.34 3.69 -6.36
C VAL A 89 -2.76 3.20 -5.02
N PRO A 90 -1.43 3.05 -4.88
CA PRO A 90 -0.82 2.73 -3.59
C PRO A 90 -1.28 3.72 -2.52
N ALA A 91 -1.90 3.22 -1.46
CA ALA A 91 -2.40 4.07 -0.38
C ALA A 91 -1.27 4.49 0.56
N LEU A 92 -0.37 3.56 0.87
CA LEU A 92 0.67 3.73 1.88
C LEU A 92 2.04 3.28 1.36
N TYR A 93 3.05 3.98 1.84
CA TYR A 93 4.44 3.59 1.78
C TYR A 93 5.01 3.50 3.19
N VAL A 94 5.53 2.34 3.57
CA VAL A 94 6.07 2.10 4.92
C VAL A 94 7.50 1.62 4.81
N HIS A 95 8.45 2.45 5.24
CA HIS A 95 9.86 2.11 5.28
C HIS A 95 10.27 1.81 6.71
N PHE A 96 10.37 0.53 7.05
CA PHE A 96 10.71 0.09 8.40
C PHE A 96 12.16 0.39 8.75
N ASP A 97 13.09 0.28 7.79
CA ASP A 97 14.50 0.55 8.07
C ASP A 97 14.77 2.05 8.36
N ASP A 98 14.02 2.95 7.71
CA ASP A 98 14.13 4.42 7.88
C ASP A 98 13.07 5.01 8.83
N ARG A 99 12.17 4.18 9.36
CA ARG A 99 11.08 4.56 10.28
C ARG A 99 10.16 5.65 9.73
N VAL A 100 9.74 5.50 8.48
CA VAL A 100 8.80 6.45 7.84
C VAL A 100 7.52 5.76 7.34
N LEU A 101 6.41 6.48 7.44
CA LEU A 101 5.15 6.16 6.77
C LEU A 101 4.71 7.37 5.95
N TYR A 102 4.46 7.15 4.65
CA TYR A 102 3.85 8.14 3.78
C TYR A 102 2.46 7.69 3.35
N SER A 103 1.49 8.58 3.52
CA SER A 103 0.10 8.38 3.12
C SER A 103 -0.22 9.18 1.86
N LEU A 104 -0.76 8.49 0.85
CA LEU A 104 -1.38 9.09 -0.34
C LEU A 104 -2.91 8.89 -0.30
N PHE A 105 -3.45 8.50 0.85
CA PHE A 105 -4.86 8.16 1.00
C PHE A 105 -5.71 9.44 1.20
N PRO A 106 -6.63 9.79 0.29
CA PRO A 106 -7.30 11.10 0.26
C PRO A 106 -8.32 11.32 1.39
N GLU A 107 -8.60 10.31 2.22
CA GLU A 107 -9.57 10.37 3.32
C GLU A 107 -8.93 10.82 4.64
N PRO A 108 -9.70 11.43 5.57
CA PRO A 108 -9.20 11.97 6.84
C PRO A 108 -8.71 10.92 7.86
N MET A 109 -8.53 9.67 7.44
CA MET A 109 -8.11 8.55 8.29
C MET A 109 -6.74 8.77 8.94
N SER A 110 -5.94 9.69 8.40
CA SER A 110 -4.74 10.24 9.02
C SER A 110 -3.73 9.18 9.48
N PHE A 111 -3.42 8.19 8.63
CA PHE A 111 -2.44 7.14 8.92
C PHE A 111 -1.09 7.70 9.42
N GLU A 112 -0.70 8.87 8.89
CA GLU A 112 0.47 9.64 9.29
C GLU A 112 0.53 10.00 10.78
N HIS A 113 -0.60 9.97 11.51
CA HIS A 113 -0.65 10.20 12.95
C HIS A 113 -0.54 8.91 13.78
N TYR A 114 -0.66 7.75 13.15
CA TYR A 114 -0.68 6.44 13.81
C TYR A 114 0.64 5.69 13.60
N VAL A 115 1.76 6.37 13.82
CA VAL A 115 3.10 5.80 13.67
C VAL A 115 3.76 5.54 15.02
N PRO A 116 4.68 4.55 15.15
CA PRO A 116 5.35 4.25 16.41
C PRO A 116 6.17 5.44 16.94
N GLU A 117 6.53 5.40 18.21
CA GLU A 117 7.36 6.46 18.80
C GLU A 117 8.70 6.58 18.04
N GLY A 118 9.06 7.82 17.67
CA GLY A 118 10.29 8.10 16.93
C GLY A 118 10.21 7.85 15.42
N TRP A 119 9.05 7.45 14.89
CA TRP A 119 8.79 7.38 13.45
C TRP A 119 8.28 8.72 12.90
N THR A 120 8.44 8.92 11.59
CA THR A 120 7.89 10.06 10.86
C THR A 120 6.71 9.61 10.01
N GLY A 121 5.53 10.17 10.26
CA GLY A 121 4.37 10.02 9.39
C GLY A 121 4.08 11.31 8.62
N GLU A 122 3.88 11.22 7.31
CA GLU A 122 3.55 12.38 6.47
C GLU A 122 2.49 12.04 5.41
N TYR A 123 1.53 12.95 5.21
CA TYR A 123 0.67 12.92 4.03
C TYR A 123 1.41 13.55 2.84
N ARG A 124 1.77 12.74 1.84
CA ARG A 124 2.53 13.18 0.66
C ARG A 124 2.46 12.20 -0.51
N ASP A 125 2.69 12.72 -1.71
CA ASP A 125 2.99 11.89 -2.87
C ASP A 125 4.35 11.19 -2.69
N PHE A 126 4.31 9.86 -2.70
CA PHE A 126 5.48 8.99 -2.59
C PHE A 126 5.72 8.14 -3.85
N LEU A 127 4.93 8.29 -4.91
CA LEU A 127 4.98 7.39 -6.07
C LEU A 127 6.36 7.40 -6.75
N GLU A 128 7.08 8.51 -6.69
CA GLU A 128 8.46 8.62 -7.21
C GLU A 128 9.49 7.84 -6.37
N LEU A 129 9.21 7.57 -5.08
CA LEU A 129 10.09 6.80 -4.20
C LEU A 129 10.04 5.29 -4.49
N VAL A 130 8.99 4.84 -5.16
CA VAL A 130 8.85 3.43 -5.55
C VAL A 130 9.91 3.07 -6.60
N PRO A 131 10.69 1.99 -6.41
CA PRO A 131 11.67 1.54 -7.39
C PRO A 131 11.02 1.33 -8.76
N GLU A 132 11.69 1.72 -9.85
CA GLU A 132 11.12 1.67 -11.20
C GLU A 132 10.59 0.29 -11.59
N ALA A 133 11.29 -0.78 -11.18
CA ALA A 133 10.88 -2.17 -11.42
C ALA A 133 9.59 -2.58 -10.68
N GLU A 134 9.21 -1.85 -9.63
CA GLU A 134 8.08 -2.15 -8.75
C GLU A 134 6.87 -1.25 -9.03
N ARG A 135 7.00 -0.28 -9.94
CA ARG A 135 5.91 0.62 -10.36
C ARG A 135 4.92 -0.13 -11.24
N TYR A 136 4.04 -0.93 -10.64
CA TYR A 136 3.08 -1.78 -11.35
C TYR A 136 2.11 -1.01 -12.27
N TRP A 137 1.90 0.29 -12.00
CA TRP A 137 1.08 1.18 -12.81
C TRP A 137 1.78 1.68 -14.09
N MET A 138 3.07 1.38 -14.28
CA MET A 138 3.82 1.72 -15.49
C MET A 138 3.66 0.60 -16.53
N ILE A 139 2.59 0.68 -17.34
CA ILE A 139 2.27 -0.32 -18.36
C ILE A 139 2.79 0.16 -19.72
N GLN A 140 3.69 -0.62 -20.33
CA GLN A 140 4.31 -0.30 -21.64
C GLN A 140 4.93 1.12 -21.68
N GLY A 141 5.53 1.56 -20.57
CA GLY A 141 6.17 2.86 -20.45
C GLY A 141 5.21 4.04 -20.25
N LYS A 142 3.92 3.78 -20.00
CA LYS A 142 2.92 4.81 -19.70
C LYS A 142 2.37 4.63 -18.30
N ASN A 143 2.17 5.73 -17.58
CA ASN A 143 1.45 5.71 -16.31
C ASN A 143 -0.03 5.43 -16.59
N PHE A 144 -0.52 4.27 -16.15
CA PHE A 144 -1.90 3.81 -16.38
C PHE A 144 -2.93 4.77 -15.80
N PHE A 145 -2.72 5.31 -14.59
CA PHE A 145 -3.66 6.21 -13.93
C PHE A 145 -3.91 7.49 -14.74
N ASN A 146 -2.91 7.93 -15.51
CA ASN A 146 -3.02 9.11 -16.38
C ASN A 146 -3.68 8.82 -17.74
N THR A 147 -4.01 7.56 -18.04
CA THR A 147 -4.65 7.18 -19.30
C THR A 147 -6.18 7.26 -19.26
N MET A 148 -6.77 7.29 -18.06
CA MET A 148 -8.21 7.40 -17.88
C MET A 148 -8.66 8.88 -17.97
N PRO A 149 -9.81 9.17 -18.58
CA PRO A 149 -10.33 10.53 -18.64
C PRO A 149 -10.76 11.01 -17.25
N GLN A 150 -10.53 12.31 -16.99
CA GLN A 150 -11.17 12.98 -15.85
C GLN A 150 -12.68 13.10 -16.11
N ARG A 151 -13.45 13.05 -15.03
CA ARG A 151 -14.91 13.11 -15.07
C ARG A 151 -15.43 14.51 -15.40
#